data_AF-A0AA45JKB1-F1
#
_entry.id   AF-A0AA45JKB1-F1
#
_cell.length_a   1.000
_cell.length_b   1.000
_cell.length_c   1.000
_cell.angle_alpha   90.00
_cell.angle_beta   90.00
_cell.angle_gamma   90.00
#
_symmetry.space_group_name_H-M   'P 1'
#
loop_
_entity.id
_entity.type
_entity.pdbx_description
1 polymer ?
#
loop_
_entity_poly.entity_id
_entity_poly.type
_entity_poly.pdbx_seq_one_letter_code
_entity_poly.pdbx_strand_id
1 'polypeptide(L)'
;MPLAAVVETSATVAATRSRTEKTQAIAELLAKADPDEVPIVTSWLSGALPQGRIGVGWASLRKLSQQRPSSRSWLSVDDVDSTFTVLAALSGPNTTRARGSTVIGLFERSTEAEQVFLRGLLSGEVRQGALAGVVTDAVAVASGMPKELVRRAAMLLGSLPETARLAFVGGAEALERGIVVGRPVEPMLATPAASVDEAWTELGPQVVVDAKYDGARIQVHRSGSEVRVFTRSLREITGAVPEVVRLVADLECESVILDGETLAVTEDGRPRPFQETMSGMQTSRPYFFDCLHLDGVDLIDEPLVARLAALESVASSLRIPSAVVTGADEVRNRFEESVAAGHEGVMVKSTDGLYAAGRRGRTWQKIKPVHTFDLVVLAAEWGSGRRRGWLSNIHLGARDPAGGSPIMVGKTFKGMTDELLTWQTSEFPKHETSRDAHTVYLRPELVVEVAIDGVQRSSRYPGGVALRFARVIRYRPDKTPEQADTIADLTRLRPPLVD
;
A
#
# COMPACT_ATOMS: atom_id res chain seq x y z
N MET A 1 18.26 25.13 9.38
CA MET A 1 19.17 24.24 10.13
C MET A 1 20.15 23.48 9.22
N PRO A 2 21.33 23.07 9.73
CA PRO A 2 22.28 22.22 9.00
C PRO A 2 21.71 20.83 8.71
N LEU A 3 22.01 20.28 7.52
CA LEU A 3 21.64 18.91 7.14
C LEU A 3 22.23 17.87 8.09
N ALA A 4 23.44 18.11 8.60
CA ALA A 4 24.11 17.23 9.55
C ALA A 4 23.24 16.90 10.78
N ALA A 5 22.47 17.87 11.30
CA ALA A 5 21.58 17.64 12.43
C ALA A 5 20.49 16.60 12.11
N VAL A 6 19.91 16.67 10.91
CA VAL A 6 18.90 15.69 10.44
C VAL A 6 19.53 14.30 10.29
N VAL A 7 20.75 14.23 9.76
CA VAL A 7 21.49 12.97 9.55
C VAL A 7 21.86 12.31 10.87
N GLU A 8 22.32 13.10 11.85
CA GLU A 8 22.63 12.62 13.20
C GLU A 8 21.39 12.11 13.93
N THR A 9 20.25 12.82 13.84
CA THR A 9 18.97 12.34 14.35
C THR A 9 18.54 11.05 13.66
N SER A 10 18.69 10.96 12.33
CA SER A 10 18.38 9.75 11.57
C SER A 10 19.22 8.54 12.04
N ALA A 11 20.51 8.75 12.28
CA ALA A 11 21.40 7.72 12.82
C ALA A 11 21.01 7.30 14.24
N THR A 12 20.66 8.25 15.11
CA THR A 12 20.18 7.99 16.48
C THR A 12 18.90 7.15 16.47
N VAL A 13 17.94 7.51 15.61
CA VAL A 13 16.70 6.77 15.41
C VAL A 13 16.99 5.35 14.91
N ALA A 14 17.92 5.17 13.98
CA ALA A 14 18.30 3.86 13.47
C ALA A 14 18.99 2.96 14.51
N ALA A 15 19.72 3.56 15.45
CA ALA A 15 20.50 2.84 16.47
C ALA A 15 19.64 2.23 17.59
N THR A 16 18.41 2.72 17.79
CA THR A 16 17.53 2.23 18.86
C THR A 16 16.35 1.40 18.34
N ARG A 17 15.87 0.47 19.18
CA ARG A 17 14.60 -0.25 18.98
C ARG A 17 13.43 0.40 19.71
N SER A 18 13.70 1.29 20.66
CA SER A 18 12.68 1.95 21.49
C SER A 18 11.91 2.97 20.68
N ARG A 19 10.60 2.76 20.53
CA ARG A 19 9.71 3.72 19.85
C ARG A 19 9.74 5.09 20.54
N THR A 20 9.77 5.12 21.87
CA THR A 20 9.79 6.34 22.67
C THR A 20 11.06 7.15 22.43
N GLU A 21 12.23 6.50 22.42
CA GLU A 21 13.51 7.18 22.14
C GLU A 21 13.54 7.74 20.72
N LYS A 22 13.00 7.00 19.73
CA LYS A 22 12.87 7.52 18.36
C LYS A 22 11.99 8.76 18.30
N THR A 23 10.83 8.70 18.95
CA THR A 23 9.90 9.85 19.02
C THR A 23 10.60 11.06 19.63
N GLN A 24 11.32 10.87 20.74
CA GLN A 24 11.99 11.96 21.45
C GLN A 24 13.13 12.58 20.60
N ALA A 25 13.98 11.76 19.99
CA ALA A 25 15.09 12.25 19.16
C ALA A 25 14.59 13.08 17.95
N ILE A 26 13.46 12.67 17.35
CA ILE A 26 12.84 13.42 16.25
C ILE A 26 12.20 14.71 16.78
N ALA A 27 11.51 14.65 17.92
CA ALA A 27 10.86 15.81 18.50
C ALA A 27 11.87 16.91 18.88
N GLU A 28 13.00 16.54 19.45
CA GLU A 28 14.10 17.46 19.79
C GLU A 28 14.70 18.16 18.58
N LEU A 29 14.76 17.47 17.43
CA LEU A 29 15.20 18.08 16.17
C LEU A 29 14.14 19.06 15.66
N LEU A 30 12.86 18.63 15.60
CA LEU A 30 11.77 19.46 15.10
C LEU A 30 11.58 20.73 15.94
N ALA A 31 11.76 20.66 17.26
CA ALA A 31 11.69 21.82 18.15
C ALA A 31 12.79 22.87 17.90
N LYS A 32 13.86 22.51 17.19
CA LYS A 32 14.97 23.41 16.79
C LYS A 32 14.86 23.89 15.34
N ALA A 33 13.91 23.36 14.58
CA ALA A 33 13.72 23.72 13.18
C ALA A 33 12.94 25.03 13.06
N ASP A 34 13.29 25.85 12.07
CA ASP A 34 12.46 26.99 11.72
C ASP A 34 11.09 26.50 11.22
N PRO A 35 10.00 27.27 11.40
CA PRO A 35 8.66 26.82 11.01
C PRO A 35 8.52 26.38 9.55
N ASP A 36 9.29 27.00 8.64
CA ASP A 36 9.31 26.65 7.21
C ASP A 36 10.09 25.35 6.92
N GLU A 37 10.99 24.95 7.82
CA GLU A 37 11.77 23.71 7.70
C GLU A 37 11.04 22.50 8.30
N VAL A 38 10.13 22.73 9.25
CA VAL A 38 9.37 21.66 9.94
C VAL A 38 8.69 20.70 8.94
N PRO A 39 7.96 21.16 7.90
CA PRO A 39 7.33 20.26 6.93
C PRO A 39 8.36 19.43 6.15
N ILE A 40 9.49 20.04 5.78
CA ILE A 40 10.57 19.41 5.01
C ILE A 40 11.20 18.28 5.82
N VAL A 41 11.64 18.59 7.05
CA VAL A 41 12.28 17.64 7.96
C VAL A 41 11.30 16.51 8.33
N THR A 42 10.04 16.85 8.58
CA THR A 42 8.96 15.88 8.83
C THR A 42 8.81 14.91 7.66
N SER A 43 8.79 15.43 6.42
CA SER A 43 8.70 14.60 5.21
C SER A 43 9.88 13.63 5.11
N TRP A 44 11.10 14.15 5.24
CA TRP A 44 12.32 13.34 5.13
C TRP A 44 12.41 12.25 6.19
N LEU A 45 12.09 12.57 7.45
CA LEU A 45 12.13 11.60 8.54
C LEU A 45 10.98 10.59 8.48
N SER A 46 9.91 10.89 7.73
CA SER A 46 8.88 9.90 7.38
C SER A 46 9.27 8.99 6.21
N GLY A 47 10.41 9.28 5.56
CA GLY A 47 10.91 8.54 4.39
C GLY A 47 10.32 9.04 3.06
N ALA A 48 9.76 10.24 3.03
CA ALA A 48 9.17 10.87 1.86
C ALA A 48 9.92 12.14 1.46
N LEU A 49 9.62 12.64 0.26
CA LEU A 49 10.08 13.93 -0.25
C LEU A 49 8.86 14.85 -0.42
N PRO A 50 8.93 16.13 0.00
CA PRO A 50 7.86 17.08 -0.27
C PRO A 50 7.48 17.15 -1.75
N GLN A 51 8.45 16.98 -2.64
CA GLN A 51 8.30 17.03 -4.10
C GLN A 51 7.74 15.72 -4.70
N GLY A 52 7.58 14.66 -3.92
CA GLY A 52 7.24 13.34 -4.43
C GLY A 52 8.37 12.69 -5.23
N ARG A 53 8.06 12.08 -6.39
CA ARG A 53 9.05 11.36 -7.21
C ARG A 53 9.86 12.32 -8.08
N ILE A 54 11.16 12.43 -7.79
CA ILE A 54 12.09 13.35 -8.46
C ILE A 54 12.74 12.75 -9.74
N GLY A 55 12.39 11.52 -10.11
CA GLY A 55 12.83 10.91 -11.38
C GLY A 55 14.33 10.57 -11.45
N VAL A 56 14.96 10.35 -10.30
CA VAL A 56 16.35 9.84 -10.18
C VAL A 56 16.30 8.32 -10.08
N GLY A 57 16.74 7.62 -11.14
CA GLY A 57 16.71 6.15 -11.19
C GLY A 57 17.89 5.47 -10.47
N TRP A 58 17.73 4.19 -10.16
CA TRP A 58 18.76 3.34 -9.53
C TRP A 58 20.12 3.35 -10.25
N ALA A 59 20.11 3.41 -11.58
CA ALA A 59 21.34 3.48 -12.36
C ALA A 59 22.14 4.77 -12.09
N SER A 60 21.44 5.90 -11.88
CA SER A 60 22.06 7.17 -11.49
C SER A 60 22.58 7.10 -10.05
N LEU A 61 21.79 6.55 -9.12
CA LEU A 61 22.21 6.33 -7.73
C LEU A 61 23.47 5.46 -7.61
N ARG A 62 23.63 4.45 -8.47
CA ARG A 62 24.83 3.60 -8.48
C ARG A 62 26.07 4.34 -8.95
N LYS A 63 25.95 5.28 -9.90
CA LYS A 63 27.09 6.12 -10.31
C LYS A 63 27.47 7.12 -9.21
N LEU A 64 26.51 7.52 -8.39
CA LEU A 64 26.72 8.44 -7.27
C LEU A 64 27.48 7.81 -6.09
N SER A 65 27.47 6.47 -5.95
CA SER A 65 28.26 5.80 -4.90
C SER A 65 29.77 5.86 -5.12
N GLN A 66 30.21 6.44 -6.24
CA GLN A 66 31.63 6.63 -6.58
C GLN A 66 32.11 8.06 -6.30
N GLN A 67 31.23 8.97 -5.87
CA GLN A 67 31.59 10.36 -5.59
C GLN A 67 32.37 10.47 -4.28
N ARG A 68 33.46 11.25 -4.29
CA ARG A 68 34.25 11.50 -3.08
C ARG A 68 33.44 12.39 -2.12
N PRO A 69 33.25 11.99 -0.86
CA PRO A 69 32.56 12.83 0.11
C PRO A 69 33.38 14.06 0.49
N SER A 70 32.69 15.14 0.82
CA SER A 70 33.29 16.30 1.47
C SER A 70 33.77 15.93 2.88
N SER A 71 34.86 16.54 3.34
CA SER A 71 35.39 16.37 4.69
C SER A 71 34.61 17.16 5.76
N ARG A 72 33.74 18.08 5.34
CA ARG A 72 32.90 18.92 6.21
C ARG A 72 31.47 18.99 5.67
N SER A 73 30.50 19.16 6.57
CA SER A 73 29.11 19.44 6.21
C SER A 73 28.97 20.91 5.79
N TRP A 74 28.39 21.13 4.61
CA TRP A 74 28.15 22.46 4.03
C TRP A 74 26.69 22.74 3.69
N LEU A 75 25.84 21.74 3.82
CA LEU A 75 24.46 21.78 3.33
C LEU A 75 23.50 22.10 4.48
N SER A 76 22.57 23.00 4.23
CA SER A 76 21.38 23.19 5.04
C SER A 76 20.21 22.33 4.53
N VAL A 77 19.12 22.29 5.31
CA VAL A 77 17.85 21.70 4.86
C VAL A 77 17.34 22.42 3.61
N ASP A 78 17.39 23.75 3.60
CA ASP A 78 16.95 24.57 2.46
C ASP A 78 17.78 24.32 1.19
N ASP A 79 19.11 24.20 1.29
CA ASP A 79 19.99 23.88 0.15
C ASP A 79 19.53 22.59 -0.56
N VAL A 80 19.22 21.56 0.22
CA VAL A 80 18.82 20.24 -0.30
C VAL A 80 17.41 20.31 -0.86
N ASP A 81 16.46 20.92 -0.13
CA ASP A 81 15.07 21.02 -0.58
C ASP A 81 14.94 21.82 -1.86
N SER A 82 15.62 22.97 -1.95
CA SER A 82 15.72 23.77 -3.17
C SER A 82 16.31 22.98 -4.33
N THR A 83 17.38 22.21 -4.08
CA THR A 83 17.99 21.35 -5.10
C THR A 83 17.00 20.26 -5.58
N PHE A 84 16.26 19.65 -4.67
CA PHE A 84 15.26 18.63 -4.97
C PHE A 84 14.06 19.21 -5.73
N THR A 85 13.62 20.42 -5.37
CA THR A 85 12.60 21.17 -6.10
C THR A 85 13.03 21.46 -7.53
N VAL A 86 14.27 21.90 -7.75
CA VAL A 86 14.83 22.07 -9.10
C VAL A 86 14.83 20.75 -9.87
N LEU A 87 15.28 19.66 -9.25
CA LEU A 87 15.31 18.33 -9.90
C LEU A 87 13.92 17.83 -10.30
N ALA A 88 12.91 18.08 -9.46
CA ALA A 88 11.52 17.68 -9.71
C ALA A 88 10.91 18.46 -10.88
N ALA A 89 11.27 19.73 -11.04
CA ALA A 89 10.81 20.59 -12.13
C ALA A 89 11.47 20.30 -13.49
N LEU A 90 12.60 19.59 -13.52
CA LEU A 90 13.29 19.26 -14.77
C LEU A 90 12.42 18.39 -15.69
N SER A 91 12.11 18.90 -16.87
CA SER A 91 11.33 18.23 -17.93
C SER A 91 11.97 18.43 -19.31
N GLY A 92 11.59 17.61 -20.30
CA GLY A 92 12.06 17.72 -21.69
C GLY A 92 13.31 16.90 -22.07
N PRO A 93 13.84 17.10 -23.30
CA PRO A 93 15.04 16.41 -23.78
C PRO A 93 16.27 16.85 -22.98
N ASN A 94 17.20 15.92 -22.70
CA ASN A 94 18.41 16.09 -21.86
C ASN A 94 18.23 16.13 -20.33
N THR A 95 17.02 15.91 -19.81
CA THR A 95 16.76 15.86 -18.35
C THR A 95 17.66 14.88 -17.61
N THR A 96 17.98 13.71 -18.18
CA THR A 96 18.85 12.71 -17.55
C THR A 96 20.24 13.26 -17.24
N ARG A 97 20.82 14.05 -18.15
CA ARG A 97 22.15 14.64 -17.95
C ARG A 97 22.11 15.74 -16.89
N ALA A 98 21.13 16.64 -16.99
CA ALA A 98 20.93 17.73 -16.02
C ALA A 98 20.68 17.21 -14.60
N ARG A 99 19.80 16.21 -14.44
CA ARG A 99 19.59 15.53 -13.15
C ARG A 99 20.89 14.91 -12.64
N GLY A 100 21.65 14.26 -13.52
CA GLY A 100 22.94 13.68 -13.17
C GLY A 100 23.91 14.72 -12.60
N SER A 101 24.13 15.83 -13.31
CA SER A 101 25.04 16.89 -12.87
C SER A 101 24.60 17.56 -11.56
N THR A 102 23.30 17.85 -11.42
CA THR A 102 22.77 18.48 -10.20
C THR A 102 22.93 17.57 -8.99
N VAL A 103 22.63 16.28 -9.12
CA VAL A 103 22.81 15.34 -8.00
C VAL A 103 24.29 15.12 -7.69
N ILE A 104 25.18 15.08 -8.70
CA ILE A 104 26.63 14.99 -8.47
C ILE A 104 27.11 16.19 -7.65
N GLY A 105 26.76 17.42 -8.04
CA GLY A 105 27.16 18.63 -7.30
C GLY A 105 26.65 18.66 -5.86
N LEU A 106 25.44 18.14 -5.61
CA LEU A 106 24.94 17.98 -4.25
C LEU A 106 25.79 16.98 -3.44
N PHE A 107 26.14 15.84 -4.04
CA PHE A 107 26.90 14.77 -3.38
C PHE A 107 28.36 15.15 -3.11
N GLU A 108 28.99 15.92 -3.99
CA GLU A 108 30.36 16.45 -3.78
C GLU A 108 30.44 17.39 -2.56
N ARG A 109 29.36 18.13 -2.29
CA ARG A 109 29.23 19.00 -1.10
C ARG A 109 28.79 18.24 0.16
N SER A 110 28.42 16.97 0.04
CA SER A 110 27.92 16.14 1.13
C SER A 110 29.04 15.30 1.75
N THR A 111 29.04 15.20 3.07
CA THR A 111 29.81 14.21 3.82
C THR A 111 29.33 12.79 3.53
N GLU A 112 30.09 11.77 3.94
CA GLU A 112 29.71 10.37 3.73
C GLU A 112 28.36 10.02 4.34
N ALA A 113 28.11 10.47 5.59
CA ALA A 113 26.85 10.24 6.27
C ALA A 113 25.67 10.93 5.56
N GLU A 114 25.87 12.17 5.10
CA GLU A 114 24.87 12.91 4.31
C GLU A 114 24.58 12.19 2.98
N GLN A 115 25.59 11.71 2.27
CA GLN A 115 25.38 10.95 1.03
C GLN A 115 24.59 9.67 1.27
N VAL A 116 24.83 8.95 2.37
CA VAL A 116 24.04 7.77 2.74
C VAL A 116 22.58 8.14 2.95
N PHE A 117 22.32 9.21 3.72
CA PHE A 117 20.98 9.69 3.99
C PHE A 117 20.26 10.16 2.72
N LEU A 118 20.89 10.99 1.89
CA LEU A 118 20.34 11.49 0.63
C LEU A 118 20.05 10.37 -0.37
N ARG A 119 20.88 9.32 -0.43
CA ARG A 119 20.57 8.11 -1.21
C ARG A 119 19.31 7.42 -0.71
N GLY A 120 19.18 7.30 0.61
CA GLY A 120 17.99 6.76 1.26
C GLY A 120 16.73 7.56 0.91
N LEU A 121 16.79 8.88 0.92
CA LEU A 121 15.67 9.74 0.53
C LEU A 121 15.31 9.56 -0.95
N LEU A 122 16.30 9.63 -1.85
CA LEU A 122 16.07 9.50 -3.30
C LEU A 122 15.59 8.11 -3.73
N SER A 123 15.95 7.06 -2.98
CA SER A 123 15.44 5.70 -3.21
C SER A 123 14.10 5.41 -2.53
N GLY A 124 13.65 6.29 -1.61
CA GLY A 124 12.50 6.05 -0.73
C GLY A 124 12.78 5.03 0.39
N GLU A 125 14.06 4.75 0.68
CA GLU A 125 14.50 3.77 1.66
C GLU A 125 15.53 4.37 2.64
N VAL A 126 15.12 5.35 3.45
CA VAL A 126 15.96 5.92 4.53
C VAL A 126 16.34 4.85 5.57
N ARG A 127 15.50 3.82 5.77
CA ARG A 127 15.76 2.63 6.62
C ARG A 127 16.09 2.92 8.09
N GLN A 128 15.74 4.09 8.60
CA GLN A 128 15.92 4.46 10.01
C GLN A 128 14.91 3.80 10.98
N GLY A 129 13.87 3.13 10.46
CA GLY A 129 12.88 2.45 11.31
C GLY A 129 11.98 3.41 12.10
N ALA A 130 11.84 4.66 11.66
CA ALA A 130 10.75 5.56 12.03
C ALA A 130 9.76 5.60 10.86
N LEU A 131 8.58 5.01 11.06
CA LEU A 131 7.47 5.11 10.12
C LEU A 131 6.70 6.40 10.38
N ALA A 132 5.81 6.79 9.45
CA ALA A 132 4.96 7.97 9.56
C ALA A 132 4.36 8.14 10.97
N GLY A 133 3.82 7.07 11.57
CA GLY A 133 3.25 7.15 12.92
C GLY A 133 4.24 7.48 14.04
N VAL A 134 5.54 7.18 13.92
CA VAL A 134 6.57 7.65 14.89
C VAL A 134 6.76 9.15 14.74
N VAL A 135 6.86 9.62 13.49
CA VAL A 135 7.06 11.03 13.17
C VAL A 135 5.82 11.85 13.56
N THR A 136 4.61 11.36 13.35
CA THR A 136 3.36 11.99 13.84
C THR A 136 3.36 12.17 15.35
N ASP A 137 3.79 11.16 16.10
CA ASP A 137 3.91 11.27 17.55
C ASP A 137 5.00 12.30 17.93
N ALA A 138 6.08 12.39 17.17
CA ALA A 138 7.17 13.35 17.42
C ALA A 138 6.75 14.80 17.12
N VAL A 139 5.96 15.02 16.07
CA VAL A 139 5.32 16.31 15.76
C VAL A 139 4.48 16.77 16.96
N ALA A 140 3.63 15.88 17.51
CA ALA A 140 2.81 16.20 18.67
C ALA A 140 3.63 16.59 19.90
N VAL A 141 4.72 15.85 20.18
CA VAL A 141 5.63 16.17 21.29
C VAL A 141 6.32 17.52 21.06
N ALA A 142 6.86 17.76 19.87
CA ALA A 142 7.61 18.97 19.56
C ALA A 142 6.75 20.24 19.52
N SER A 143 5.51 20.12 19.03
CA SER A 143 4.57 21.24 18.98
C SER A 143 3.75 21.41 20.27
N GLY A 144 3.91 20.52 21.25
CA GLY A 144 3.11 20.52 22.49
C GLY A 144 1.62 20.23 22.29
N MET A 145 1.22 19.64 21.16
CA MET A 145 -0.19 19.38 20.82
C MET A 145 -0.65 18.01 21.32
N PRO A 146 -1.96 17.83 21.63
CA PRO A 146 -2.50 16.52 21.96
C PRO A 146 -2.25 15.51 20.84
N LYS A 147 -1.68 14.36 21.19
CA LYS A 147 -1.29 13.31 20.24
C LYS A 147 -2.44 12.82 19.35
N GLU A 148 -3.62 12.64 19.92
CA GLU A 148 -4.79 12.20 19.15
C GLU A 148 -5.29 13.28 18.18
N LEU A 149 -5.15 14.57 18.52
CA LEU A 149 -5.47 15.67 17.63
C LEU A 149 -4.53 15.70 16.41
N VAL A 150 -3.22 15.61 16.63
CA VAL A 150 -2.23 15.58 15.53
C VAL A 150 -2.43 14.35 14.63
N ARG A 151 -2.70 13.19 15.23
CA ARG A 151 -3.00 11.96 14.47
C ARG A 151 -4.25 12.10 13.63
N ARG A 152 -5.33 12.65 14.20
CA ARG A 152 -6.57 12.89 13.48
C ARG A 152 -6.34 13.87 12.33
N ALA A 153 -5.69 15.00 12.58
CA ALA A 153 -5.36 15.97 11.53
C ALA A 153 -4.52 15.35 10.41
N ALA A 154 -3.51 14.52 10.74
CA ALA A 154 -2.72 13.81 9.73
C ALA A 154 -3.55 12.87 8.86
N MET A 155 -4.56 12.22 9.45
CA MET A 155 -5.48 11.33 8.73
C MET A 155 -6.43 12.10 7.81
N LEU A 156 -6.95 13.26 8.25
CA LEU A 156 -7.88 14.08 7.47
C LEU A 156 -7.20 14.90 6.36
N LEU A 157 -5.98 15.37 6.61
CA LEU A 157 -5.23 16.18 5.65
C LEU A 157 -4.47 15.35 4.62
N GLY A 158 -4.27 14.05 4.87
CA GLY A 158 -3.48 13.17 4.00
C GLY A 158 -2.02 13.61 3.82
N SER A 159 -1.52 14.49 4.68
CA SER A 159 -0.21 15.12 4.55
C SER A 159 0.38 15.42 5.92
N LEU A 160 1.27 14.54 6.38
CA LEU A 160 1.99 14.74 7.63
C LEU A 160 2.86 16.02 7.65
N PRO A 161 3.53 16.42 6.55
CA PRO A 161 4.23 17.71 6.49
C PRO A 161 3.31 18.91 6.74
N GLU A 162 2.13 18.93 6.12
CA GLU A 162 1.15 20.01 6.33
C GLU A 162 0.57 19.98 7.74
N THR A 163 0.31 18.79 8.29
CA THR A 163 -0.09 18.65 9.70
C THR A 163 0.97 19.21 10.64
N ALA A 164 2.25 18.96 10.39
CA ALA A 164 3.34 19.51 11.18
C ALA A 164 3.40 21.04 11.08
N ARG A 165 3.22 21.60 9.87
CA ARG A 165 3.12 23.05 9.67
C ARG A 165 2.00 23.66 10.51
N LEU A 166 0.80 23.08 10.45
CA LEU A 166 -0.36 23.57 11.20
C LEU A 166 -0.16 23.42 12.71
N ALA A 167 0.43 22.32 13.17
CA ALA A 167 0.73 22.10 14.58
C ALA A 167 1.69 23.16 15.15
N PHE A 168 2.71 23.57 14.38
CA PHE A 168 3.71 24.54 14.82
C PHE A 168 3.26 26.00 14.67
N VAL A 169 2.52 26.34 13.61
CA VAL A 169 2.17 27.73 13.29
C VAL A 169 0.74 28.08 13.73
N GLY A 170 -0.21 27.17 13.56
CA GLY A 170 -1.63 27.41 13.79
C GLY A 170 -2.19 26.83 15.09
N GLY A 171 -1.46 25.92 15.75
CA GLY A 171 -1.87 25.31 17.01
C GLY A 171 -3.12 24.42 16.91
N ALA A 172 -3.82 24.27 18.03
CA ALA A 172 -4.94 23.32 18.16
C ALA A 172 -6.12 23.66 17.21
N GLU A 173 -6.51 24.93 17.13
CA GLU A 173 -7.60 25.40 16.26
C GLU A 173 -7.36 25.04 14.78
N ALA A 174 -6.12 25.19 14.32
CA ALA A 174 -5.75 24.85 12.95
C ALA A 174 -5.77 23.33 12.68
N LEU A 175 -5.51 22.51 13.71
CA LEU A 175 -5.57 21.04 13.63
C LEU A 175 -6.99 20.49 13.79
N GLU A 176 -7.87 21.22 14.46
CA GLU A 176 -9.28 20.87 14.65
C GLU A 176 -10.12 21.08 13.38
N ARG A 177 -9.56 21.76 12.37
CA ARG A 177 -10.22 21.91 11.06
C ARG A 177 -10.56 20.52 10.51
N GLY A 178 -11.82 20.37 10.10
CA GLY A 178 -12.35 19.16 9.49
C GLY A 178 -11.76 18.90 8.10
N ILE A 179 -12.51 18.19 7.28
CA ILE A 179 -12.06 17.85 5.94
C ILE A 179 -12.00 19.12 5.07
N VAL A 180 -10.99 19.19 4.21
CA VAL A 180 -10.86 20.24 3.20
C VAL A 180 -11.06 19.61 1.83
N VAL A 181 -12.14 19.95 1.14
CA VAL A 181 -12.42 19.46 -0.21
C VAL A 181 -11.25 19.80 -1.14
N GLY A 182 -10.86 18.84 -1.98
CA GLY A 182 -9.65 18.90 -2.80
C GLY A 182 -8.36 18.43 -2.12
N ARG A 183 -8.36 18.19 -0.80
CA ARG A 183 -7.25 17.50 -0.10
C ARG A 183 -7.67 16.08 0.25
N PRO A 184 -6.90 15.05 -0.18
CA PRO A 184 -7.30 13.67 0.05
C PRO A 184 -7.24 13.29 1.53
N VAL A 185 -8.24 12.52 1.97
CA VAL A 185 -8.32 11.90 3.30
C VAL A 185 -7.69 10.51 3.23
N GLU A 186 -6.89 10.13 4.23
CA GLU A 186 -6.30 8.80 4.29
C GLU A 186 -7.37 7.70 4.24
N PRO A 187 -7.28 6.72 3.32
CA PRO A 187 -8.32 5.74 3.13
C PRO A 187 -8.47 4.83 4.35
N MET A 188 -9.71 4.62 4.79
CA MET A 188 -10.02 3.58 5.77
C MET A 188 -9.69 2.19 5.20
N LEU A 189 -9.01 1.35 5.99
CA LEU A 189 -8.59 0.00 5.58
C LEU A 189 -9.44 -1.07 6.24
N ALA A 190 -9.69 -2.16 5.52
CA ALA A 190 -10.41 -3.31 6.05
C ALA A 190 -9.50 -4.42 6.58
N THR A 191 -10.01 -5.15 7.57
CA THR A 191 -9.39 -6.34 8.16
C THR A 191 -9.89 -7.60 7.45
N PRO A 192 -9.04 -8.61 7.14
CA PRO A 192 -9.54 -9.90 6.67
C PRO A 192 -10.33 -10.61 7.78
N ALA A 193 -11.51 -11.14 7.46
CA ALA A 193 -12.19 -12.13 8.30
C ALA A 193 -11.79 -13.55 7.87
N ALA A 194 -11.75 -14.50 8.79
CA ALA A 194 -11.51 -15.91 8.44
C ALA A 194 -12.77 -16.58 7.86
N SER A 195 -13.97 -16.15 8.27
CA SER A 195 -15.24 -16.66 7.75
C SER A 195 -16.37 -15.62 7.80
N VAL A 196 -17.49 -15.95 7.15
CA VAL A 196 -18.75 -15.19 7.26
C VAL A 196 -19.25 -15.14 8.70
N ASP A 197 -19.20 -16.27 9.42
CA ASP A 197 -19.72 -16.36 10.78
C ASP A 197 -18.90 -15.54 11.78
N GLU A 198 -17.57 -15.47 11.62
CA GLU A 198 -16.71 -14.60 12.42
C GLU A 198 -17.06 -13.12 12.17
N ALA A 199 -17.12 -12.71 10.91
CA ALA A 199 -17.44 -11.33 10.55
C ALA A 199 -18.82 -10.91 11.08
N TRP A 200 -19.82 -11.78 10.92
CA TRP A 200 -21.18 -11.55 11.42
C TRP A 200 -21.22 -11.39 12.94
N THR A 201 -20.56 -12.29 13.67
CA THR A 201 -20.54 -12.27 15.15
C THR A 201 -19.91 -10.98 15.68
N GLU A 202 -18.87 -10.49 15.01
CA GLU A 202 -18.16 -9.28 15.48
C GLU A 202 -18.80 -7.96 15.08
N LEU A 203 -19.41 -7.90 13.89
CA LEU A 203 -19.96 -6.66 13.34
C LEU A 203 -21.39 -6.37 13.82
N GLY A 204 -22.06 -7.37 14.41
CA GLY A 204 -23.37 -7.22 15.04
C GLY A 204 -24.54 -7.70 14.16
N PRO A 205 -25.78 -7.51 14.64
CA PRO A 205 -26.98 -8.14 14.09
C PRO A 205 -27.48 -7.50 12.78
N GLN A 206 -26.78 -6.49 12.27
CA GLN A 206 -27.09 -5.83 11.01
C GLN A 206 -25.80 -5.30 10.41
N VAL A 207 -25.55 -5.62 9.13
CA VAL A 207 -24.33 -5.22 8.44
C VAL A 207 -24.63 -4.77 7.01
N VAL A 208 -23.76 -3.94 6.45
CA VAL A 208 -23.73 -3.65 5.02
C VAL A 208 -22.81 -4.66 4.33
N VAL A 209 -23.28 -5.27 3.25
CA VAL A 209 -22.50 -6.19 2.40
C VAL A 209 -22.36 -5.59 1.01
N ASP A 210 -21.15 -5.11 0.70
CA ASP A 210 -20.78 -4.63 -0.63
C ASP A 210 -20.07 -5.74 -1.41
N ALA A 211 -20.27 -5.77 -2.73
CA ALA A 211 -19.41 -6.55 -3.61
C ALA A 211 -17.96 -6.05 -3.50
N LYS A 212 -16.99 -6.97 -3.47
CA LYS A 212 -15.57 -6.60 -3.41
C LYS A 212 -14.96 -6.62 -4.82
N TYR A 213 -14.93 -5.45 -5.46
CA TYR A 213 -14.35 -5.30 -6.79
C TYR A 213 -12.81 -5.45 -6.79
N ASP A 214 -12.28 -6.02 -7.88
CA ASP A 214 -10.84 -6.09 -8.22
C ASP A 214 -10.51 -4.90 -9.15
N GLY A 215 -10.52 -3.68 -8.58
CA GLY A 215 -10.29 -2.44 -9.32
C GLY A 215 -9.11 -1.64 -8.75
N ALA A 216 -9.06 -0.36 -9.11
CA ALA A 216 -8.19 0.60 -8.46
C ALA A 216 -9.01 1.51 -7.53
N ARG A 217 -8.76 1.45 -6.23
CA ARG A 217 -9.40 2.37 -5.28
C ARG A 217 -9.05 3.82 -5.59
N ILE A 218 -10.09 4.63 -5.66
CA ILE A 218 -10.04 6.08 -5.89
C ILE A 218 -10.82 6.83 -4.82
N GLN A 219 -10.36 8.04 -4.53
CA GLN A 219 -11.10 9.03 -3.75
C GLN A 219 -11.30 10.25 -4.65
N VAL A 220 -12.55 10.66 -4.83
CA VAL A 220 -12.91 11.76 -5.73
C VAL A 220 -13.41 12.93 -4.91
N HIS A 221 -12.80 14.09 -5.13
CA HIS A 221 -13.23 15.34 -4.53
C HIS A 221 -13.81 16.22 -5.62
N ARG A 222 -14.93 16.86 -5.35
CA ARG A 222 -15.49 17.92 -6.20
C ARG A 222 -15.79 19.14 -5.36
N SER A 223 -15.43 20.32 -5.86
CA SER A 223 -15.84 21.62 -5.35
C SER A 223 -16.22 22.51 -6.54
N GLY A 224 -17.51 22.84 -6.66
CA GLY A 224 -18.05 23.51 -7.83
C GLY A 224 -17.78 22.72 -9.11
N SER A 225 -16.98 23.29 -10.01
CA SER A 225 -16.56 22.66 -11.28
C SER A 225 -15.22 21.91 -11.19
N GLU A 226 -14.47 22.06 -10.10
CA GLU A 226 -13.18 21.41 -9.94
C GLU A 226 -13.37 20.00 -9.40
N VAL A 227 -12.90 19.00 -10.15
CA VAL A 227 -12.88 17.59 -9.74
C VAL A 227 -11.44 17.12 -9.67
N ARG A 228 -11.08 16.45 -8.57
CA ARG A 228 -9.76 15.85 -8.37
C ARG A 228 -9.91 14.40 -7.97
N VAL A 229 -9.10 13.53 -8.56
CA VAL A 229 -9.14 12.09 -8.31
C VAL A 229 -7.82 11.62 -7.73
N PHE A 230 -7.87 10.98 -6.58
CA PHE A 230 -6.71 10.46 -5.87
C PHE A 230 -6.75 8.94 -5.82
N THR A 231 -5.60 8.30 -5.98
CA THR A 231 -5.45 6.85 -5.78
C THR A 231 -5.45 6.48 -4.30
N ARG A 232 -5.48 5.19 -3.99
CA ARG A 232 -5.23 4.65 -2.63
C ARG A 232 -4.00 5.23 -1.92
N SER A 233 -2.93 5.55 -2.64
CA SER A 233 -1.72 6.15 -2.04
C SER A 233 -1.74 7.68 -2.08
N LEU A 234 -2.92 8.27 -2.21
CA LEU A 234 -3.20 9.71 -2.30
C LEU A 234 -2.49 10.43 -3.46
N ARG A 235 -1.98 9.68 -4.46
CA ARG A 235 -1.45 10.27 -5.69
C ARG A 235 -2.60 10.75 -6.56
N GLU A 236 -2.55 12.00 -6.98
CA GLU A 236 -3.50 12.56 -7.93
C GLU A 236 -3.35 11.92 -9.32
N ILE A 237 -4.48 11.53 -9.91
CA ILE A 237 -4.60 10.90 -11.22
C ILE A 237 -5.69 11.54 -12.08
N THR A 238 -6.16 12.74 -11.74
CA THR A 238 -7.28 13.45 -12.38
C THR A 238 -7.22 13.39 -13.92
N GLY A 239 -6.07 13.75 -14.51
CA GLY A 239 -5.89 13.74 -15.97
C GLY A 239 -5.83 12.35 -16.62
N ALA A 240 -5.69 11.28 -15.84
CA ALA A 240 -5.65 9.90 -16.33
C ALA A 240 -7.02 9.21 -16.32
N VAL A 241 -8.05 9.82 -15.72
CA VAL A 241 -9.41 9.28 -15.63
C VAL A 241 -10.48 10.33 -16.00
N PRO A 242 -10.42 10.91 -17.21
CA PRO A 242 -11.33 11.98 -17.63
C PRO A 242 -12.82 11.57 -17.59
N GLU A 243 -13.14 10.30 -17.76
CA GLU A 243 -14.51 9.79 -17.68
C GLU A 243 -15.07 9.84 -16.26
N VAL A 244 -14.24 9.53 -15.25
CA VAL A 244 -14.60 9.67 -13.84
C VAL A 244 -14.84 11.14 -13.51
N VAL A 245 -13.98 12.02 -14.00
CA VAL A 245 -14.11 13.48 -13.81
C VAL A 245 -15.44 13.99 -14.35
N ARG A 246 -15.79 13.61 -15.59
CA ARG A 246 -17.07 14.01 -16.20
C ARG A 246 -18.28 13.51 -15.41
N LEU A 247 -18.31 12.21 -15.08
CA LEU A 247 -19.43 11.62 -14.33
C LEU A 247 -19.64 12.29 -12.97
N VAL A 248 -18.57 12.71 -12.30
CA VAL A 248 -18.66 13.36 -10.99
C VAL A 248 -18.97 14.85 -11.10
N ALA A 249 -18.54 15.52 -12.17
CA ALA A 249 -18.90 16.91 -12.47
C ALA A 249 -20.41 17.08 -12.74
N ASP A 250 -21.08 16.04 -13.24
CA ASP A 250 -22.52 16.05 -13.55
C ASP A 250 -23.42 15.75 -12.33
N LEU A 251 -22.86 15.44 -11.15
CA LEU A 251 -23.67 15.15 -9.95
C LEU A 251 -24.42 16.40 -9.45
N GLU A 252 -25.58 16.20 -8.83
CA GLU A 252 -26.39 17.28 -8.26
C GLU A 252 -25.90 17.65 -6.85
N CYS A 253 -24.72 18.27 -6.76
CA CYS A 253 -24.15 18.82 -5.52
C CYS A 253 -23.14 19.96 -5.80
N GLU A 254 -22.87 20.79 -4.80
CA GLU A 254 -21.84 21.83 -4.84
C GLU A 254 -20.46 21.28 -4.44
N SER A 255 -20.40 20.43 -3.41
CA SER A 255 -19.16 19.80 -2.97
C SER A 255 -19.37 18.38 -2.47
N VAL A 256 -18.47 17.46 -2.86
CA VAL A 256 -18.55 16.07 -2.40
C VAL A 256 -17.18 15.42 -2.28
N ILE A 257 -17.05 14.47 -1.35
CA ILE A 257 -15.90 13.56 -1.25
C ILE A 257 -16.39 12.13 -1.25
N LEU A 258 -16.08 11.40 -2.32
CA LEU A 258 -16.53 10.02 -2.54
C LEU A 258 -15.36 9.05 -2.49
N ASP A 259 -15.53 7.93 -1.79
CA ASP A 259 -14.55 6.82 -1.75
C ASP A 259 -15.12 5.65 -2.56
N GLY A 260 -14.32 5.09 -3.45
CA GLY A 260 -14.82 4.13 -4.43
C GLY A 260 -13.73 3.32 -5.12
N GLU A 261 -14.17 2.45 -6.01
CA GLU A 261 -13.30 1.68 -6.89
C GLU A 261 -13.51 2.14 -8.32
N THR A 262 -12.44 2.28 -9.11
CA THR A 262 -12.57 2.42 -10.56
C THR A 262 -12.18 1.14 -11.27
N LEU A 263 -12.96 0.80 -12.28
CA LEU A 263 -12.79 -0.38 -13.13
C LEU A 263 -12.78 0.07 -14.59
N ALA A 264 -11.97 -0.58 -15.41
CA ALA A 264 -12.18 -0.55 -16.85
C ALA A 264 -13.49 -1.27 -17.15
N VAL A 265 -14.26 -0.72 -18.09
CA VAL A 265 -15.52 -1.31 -18.55
C VAL A 265 -15.46 -1.58 -20.05
N THR A 266 -16.23 -2.57 -20.51
CA THR A 266 -16.52 -2.75 -21.94
C THR A 266 -17.32 -1.57 -22.50
N GLU A 267 -17.48 -1.50 -23.83
CA GLU A 267 -18.37 -0.51 -24.46
C GLU A 267 -19.81 -0.62 -23.93
N ASP A 268 -20.27 -1.84 -23.60
CA ASP A 268 -21.58 -2.10 -22.98
C ASP A 268 -21.64 -1.76 -21.47
N GLY A 269 -20.55 -1.24 -20.88
CA GLY A 269 -20.49 -0.85 -19.47
C GLY A 269 -20.25 -1.98 -18.47
N ARG A 270 -19.86 -3.19 -18.92
CA ARG A 270 -19.56 -4.32 -18.02
C ARG A 270 -18.13 -4.24 -17.46
N PRO A 271 -17.92 -4.45 -16.14
CA PRO A 271 -16.59 -4.48 -15.54
C PRO A 271 -15.63 -5.47 -16.19
N ARG A 272 -14.37 -5.06 -16.41
CA ARG A 272 -13.26 -5.93 -16.82
C ARG A 272 -12.33 -6.27 -15.64
N PRO A 273 -11.58 -7.39 -15.70
CA PRO A 273 -10.61 -7.74 -14.67
C PRO A 273 -9.49 -6.69 -14.52
N PHE A 274 -8.99 -6.50 -13.28
CA PHE A 274 -7.97 -5.51 -12.92
C PHE A 274 -6.75 -5.41 -13.86
N GLN A 275 -6.28 -6.55 -14.37
CA GLN A 275 -5.08 -6.62 -15.20
C GLN A 275 -5.25 -5.86 -16.53
N GLU A 276 -6.48 -5.79 -17.05
CA GLU A 276 -6.80 -5.07 -18.28
C GLU A 276 -6.95 -3.57 -18.03
N THR A 277 -7.41 -3.18 -16.83
CA THR A 277 -7.52 -1.78 -16.39
C THR A 277 -6.18 -1.03 -16.40
N MET A 278 -5.06 -1.73 -16.20
CA MET A 278 -3.72 -1.13 -16.16
C MET A 278 -3.11 -0.84 -17.55
N SER A 279 -3.77 -1.22 -18.66
CA SER A 279 -3.20 -1.17 -20.03
C SER A 279 -3.42 0.13 -20.81
N GLY A 280 -4.11 1.13 -20.25
CA GLY A 280 -3.98 2.54 -20.67
C GLY A 280 -4.78 3.03 -21.89
N MET A 281 -5.80 2.31 -22.36
CA MET A 281 -6.69 2.77 -23.46
C MET A 281 -8.16 2.37 -23.24
N GLN A 282 -8.70 2.50 -22.03
CA GLN A 282 -10.06 2.01 -21.74
C GLN A 282 -10.89 2.98 -20.89
N THR A 283 -12.17 3.07 -21.23
CA THR A 283 -13.23 3.78 -20.50
C THR A 283 -13.26 3.30 -19.05
N SER A 284 -13.04 4.21 -18.11
CA SER A 284 -13.06 3.91 -16.68
C SER A 284 -14.36 4.39 -16.05
N ARG A 285 -15.01 3.55 -15.24
CA ARG A 285 -16.23 3.91 -14.48
C ARG A 285 -15.95 3.83 -12.98
N PRO A 286 -16.43 4.81 -12.18
CA PRO A 286 -16.34 4.74 -10.73
C PRO A 286 -17.52 3.93 -10.14
N TYR A 287 -17.24 3.23 -9.05
CA TYR A 287 -18.18 2.51 -8.20
C TYR A 287 -17.93 2.89 -6.75
N PHE A 288 -18.70 3.84 -6.25
CA PHE A 288 -18.55 4.44 -4.93
C PHE A 288 -19.19 3.57 -3.83
N PHE A 289 -18.55 3.53 -2.67
CA PHE A 289 -18.98 2.74 -1.52
C PHE A 289 -19.02 3.54 -0.21
N ASP A 290 -18.66 4.82 -0.24
CA ASP A 290 -18.75 5.74 0.90
C ASP A 290 -18.81 7.21 0.43
N CYS A 291 -19.35 8.08 1.28
CA CYS A 291 -19.40 9.54 1.11
C CYS A 291 -18.91 10.21 2.39
N LEU A 292 -17.79 10.94 2.31
CA LEU A 292 -17.10 11.52 3.47
C LEU A 292 -17.50 12.98 3.73
N HIS A 293 -18.05 13.65 2.71
CA HIS A 293 -18.48 15.04 2.76
C HIS A 293 -19.52 15.27 1.67
N LEU A 294 -20.56 16.05 1.98
CA LEU A 294 -21.55 16.53 1.03
C LEU A 294 -22.00 17.96 1.40
N ASP A 295 -21.87 18.90 0.46
CA ASP A 295 -22.38 20.28 0.52
C ASP A 295 -22.14 20.99 1.86
N GLY A 296 -20.88 21.02 2.30
CA GLY A 296 -20.46 21.69 3.52
C GLY A 296 -20.58 20.85 4.79
N VAL A 297 -21.14 19.65 4.72
CA VAL A 297 -21.30 18.73 5.86
C VAL A 297 -20.27 17.61 5.78
N ASP A 298 -19.37 17.56 6.77
CA ASP A 298 -18.46 16.44 6.98
C ASP A 298 -19.20 15.25 7.58
N LEU A 299 -19.10 14.10 6.92
CA LEU A 299 -19.82 12.88 7.30
C LEU A 299 -18.90 11.83 7.93
N ILE A 300 -17.60 12.13 8.09
CA ILE A 300 -16.60 11.14 8.53
C ILE A 300 -16.86 10.58 9.94
N ASP A 301 -17.43 11.40 10.82
CA ASP A 301 -17.81 11.03 12.18
C ASP A 301 -19.28 10.56 12.28
N GLU A 302 -19.97 10.43 11.14
CA GLU A 302 -21.32 9.88 11.08
C GLU A 302 -21.30 8.35 10.89
N PRO A 303 -22.33 7.63 11.39
CA PRO A 303 -22.54 6.22 11.10
C PRO A 303 -22.54 5.90 9.61
N LEU A 304 -22.05 4.71 9.22
CA LEU A 304 -22.00 4.27 7.81
C LEU A 304 -23.36 4.43 7.10
N VAL A 305 -24.47 4.14 7.78
CA VAL A 305 -25.81 4.29 7.19
C VAL A 305 -26.13 5.73 6.76
N ALA A 306 -25.69 6.75 7.52
CA ALA A 306 -25.88 8.14 7.16
C ALA A 306 -25.00 8.53 5.95
N ARG A 307 -23.76 8.04 5.92
CA ARG A 307 -22.84 8.25 4.80
C ARG A 307 -23.35 7.59 3.51
N LEU A 308 -23.93 6.40 3.61
CA LEU A 308 -24.55 5.71 2.48
C LEU A 308 -25.83 6.41 2.00
N ALA A 309 -26.62 7.00 2.90
CA ALA A 309 -27.77 7.80 2.50
C ALA A 309 -27.35 9.06 1.72
N ALA A 310 -26.28 9.75 2.15
CA ALA A 310 -25.71 10.86 1.41
C ALA A 310 -25.11 10.43 0.05
N LEU A 311 -24.48 9.26 -0.01
CA LEU A 311 -24.01 8.68 -1.27
C LEU A 311 -25.19 8.40 -2.23
N GLU A 312 -26.25 7.81 -1.70
CA GLU A 312 -27.46 7.47 -2.47
C GLU A 312 -28.13 8.72 -3.05
N SER A 313 -28.18 9.81 -2.29
CA SER A 313 -28.84 11.04 -2.73
C SER A 313 -28.14 11.73 -3.91
N VAL A 314 -26.83 11.54 -4.09
CA VAL A 314 -26.06 12.24 -5.15
C VAL A 314 -25.49 11.33 -6.22
N ALA A 315 -25.24 10.04 -5.93
CA ALA A 315 -24.50 9.14 -6.81
C ALA A 315 -25.04 7.70 -6.84
N SER A 316 -26.35 7.51 -6.66
CA SER A 316 -27.02 6.19 -6.67
C SER A 316 -26.63 5.32 -7.87
N SER A 317 -26.56 5.89 -9.08
CA SER A 317 -26.20 5.18 -10.33
C SER A 317 -24.72 4.78 -10.44
N LEU A 318 -23.88 5.32 -9.55
CA LEU A 318 -22.44 5.07 -9.48
C LEU A 318 -22.08 4.31 -8.20
N ARG A 319 -23.05 3.80 -7.45
CA ARG A 319 -22.79 3.04 -6.22
C ARG A 319 -22.36 1.60 -6.53
N ILE A 320 -21.52 1.04 -5.68
CA ILE A 320 -21.20 -0.38 -5.70
C ILE A 320 -22.44 -1.21 -5.32
N PRO A 321 -22.66 -2.40 -5.91
CA PRO A 321 -23.71 -3.30 -5.45
C PRO A 321 -23.58 -3.60 -3.95
N SER A 322 -24.62 -3.28 -3.21
CA SER A 322 -24.62 -3.18 -1.74
C SER A 322 -25.98 -3.58 -1.19
N ALA A 323 -26.04 -4.18 0.00
CA ALA A 323 -27.28 -4.31 0.76
C ALA A 323 -27.03 -4.31 2.26
N VAL A 324 -28.03 -3.86 3.01
CA VAL A 324 -28.11 -4.08 4.46
C VAL A 324 -28.75 -5.45 4.68
N VAL A 325 -28.10 -6.30 5.48
CA VAL A 325 -28.56 -7.67 5.77
C VAL A 325 -28.66 -7.89 7.27
N THR A 326 -29.55 -8.80 7.67
CA THR A 326 -29.85 -9.10 9.08
C THR A 326 -29.59 -10.56 9.48
N GLY A 327 -28.92 -11.34 8.62
CA GLY A 327 -28.52 -12.72 8.93
C GLY A 327 -27.24 -13.17 8.24
N ALA A 328 -26.51 -14.08 8.89
CA ALA A 328 -25.28 -14.67 8.35
C ALA A 328 -25.50 -15.42 7.03
N ASP A 329 -26.67 -16.05 6.85
CA ASP A 329 -27.02 -16.75 5.61
C ASP A 329 -27.16 -15.79 4.42
N GLU A 330 -27.71 -14.59 4.64
CA GLU A 330 -27.77 -13.54 3.61
C GLU A 330 -26.37 -13.05 3.23
N VAL A 331 -25.45 -12.91 4.19
CA VAL A 331 -24.05 -12.59 3.92
C VAL A 331 -23.39 -13.69 3.08
N ARG A 332 -23.65 -14.97 3.40
CA ARG A 332 -23.11 -16.12 2.68
C ARG A 332 -23.62 -16.18 1.24
N ASN A 333 -24.92 -16.02 1.03
CA ASN A 333 -25.51 -15.99 -0.31
C ASN A 333 -24.91 -14.87 -1.16
N ARG A 334 -24.77 -13.66 -0.60
CA ARG A 334 -24.14 -12.53 -1.31
C ARG A 334 -22.66 -12.76 -1.59
N PHE A 335 -21.94 -13.43 -0.70
CA PHE A 335 -20.57 -13.84 -0.94
C PHE A 335 -20.48 -14.81 -2.12
N GLU A 336 -21.32 -15.83 -2.15
CA GLU A 336 -21.39 -16.81 -3.23
C GLU A 336 -21.78 -16.16 -4.57
N GLU A 337 -22.80 -15.31 -4.58
CA GLU A 337 -23.21 -14.52 -5.75
C GLU A 337 -22.08 -13.62 -6.27
N SER A 338 -21.37 -12.93 -5.36
CA SER A 338 -20.28 -12.03 -5.72
C SER A 338 -19.10 -12.79 -6.35
N VAL A 339 -18.75 -13.95 -5.78
CA VAL A 339 -17.71 -14.84 -6.32
C VAL A 339 -18.15 -15.43 -7.66
N ALA A 340 -19.42 -15.85 -7.79
CA ALA A 340 -19.98 -16.37 -9.04
C ALA A 340 -20.00 -15.31 -10.15
N ALA A 341 -20.19 -14.03 -9.80
CA ALA A 341 -20.06 -12.89 -10.69
C ALA A 341 -18.60 -12.52 -11.03
N GLY A 342 -17.61 -13.24 -10.50
CA GLY A 342 -16.19 -13.04 -10.78
C GLY A 342 -15.52 -11.93 -9.98
N HIS A 343 -16.16 -11.43 -8.92
CA HIS A 343 -15.56 -10.44 -8.00
C HIS A 343 -14.66 -11.12 -6.95
N GLU A 344 -13.84 -10.35 -6.22
CA GLU A 344 -12.88 -10.92 -5.26
C GLU A 344 -13.55 -11.53 -4.00
N GLY A 345 -14.86 -11.30 -3.79
CA GLY A 345 -15.60 -11.64 -2.59
C GLY A 345 -16.47 -10.49 -2.13
N VAL A 346 -16.62 -10.28 -0.81
CA VAL A 346 -17.44 -9.20 -0.25
C VAL A 346 -16.71 -8.38 0.80
N MET A 347 -17.18 -7.15 0.99
CA MET A 347 -16.86 -6.29 2.12
C MET A 347 -18.06 -6.27 3.06
N VAL A 348 -17.87 -6.69 4.31
CA VAL A 348 -18.88 -6.65 5.36
C VAL A 348 -18.54 -5.50 6.31
N LYS A 349 -19.49 -4.59 6.53
CA LYS A 349 -19.26 -3.36 7.28
C LYS A 349 -20.32 -3.19 8.38
N SER A 350 -19.94 -2.76 9.58
CA SER A 350 -20.93 -2.41 10.60
C SER A 350 -21.69 -1.15 10.20
N THR A 351 -22.99 -1.12 10.48
CA THR A 351 -23.89 -0.02 10.08
C THR A 351 -23.65 1.26 10.88
N ASP A 352 -23.22 1.12 12.13
CA ASP A 352 -22.90 2.19 13.07
C ASP A 352 -21.43 2.65 13.01
N GLY A 353 -20.60 1.98 12.21
CA GLY A 353 -19.17 2.23 12.14
C GLY A 353 -18.84 3.60 11.52
N LEU A 354 -18.08 4.41 12.26
CA LEU A 354 -17.50 5.66 11.76
C LEU A 354 -16.42 5.39 10.70
N TYR A 355 -16.09 6.40 9.90
CA TYR A 355 -15.01 6.29 8.93
C TYR A 355 -13.64 6.51 9.61
N ALA A 356 -12.92 5.42 9.83
CA ALA A 356 -11.62 5.44 10.50
C ALA A 356 -10.47 5.71 9.52
N ALA A 357 -10.32 6.97 9.08
CA ALA A 357 -9.29 7.40 8.12
C ALA A 357 -7.88 6.90 8.49
N GLY A 358 -7.16 6.36 7.52
CA GLY A 358 -5.79 5.83 7.67
C GLY A 358 -5.63 4.64 8.63
N ARG A 359 -6.71 4.16 9.25
CA ARG A 359 -6.68 3.06 10.22
C ARG A 359 -7.25 1.80 9.61
N ARG A 360 -6.72 0.66 10.07
CA ARG A 360 -7.31 -0.66 9.84
C ARG A 360 -8.11 -1.05 11.07
N GLY A 361 -9.40 -0.71 11.05
CA GLY A 361 -10.35 -1.11 12.10
C GLY A 361 -10.93 -2.51 11.86
N ARG A 362 -11.77 -2.96 12.79
CA ARG A 362 -12.58 -4.18 12.62
C ARG A 362 -13.99 -3.92 12.12
N THR A 363 -14.41 -2.65 12.01
CA THR A 363 -15.74 -2.25 11.52
C THR A 363 -15.91 -2.50 10.02
N TRP A 364 -14.82 -2.61 9.26
CA TRP A 364 -14.81 -3.10 7.88
C TRP A 364 -14.02 -4.39 7.79
N GLN A 365 -14.68 -5.46 7.38
CA GLN A 365 -14.08 -6.76 7.17
C GLN A 365 -14.21 -7.18 5.71
N LYS A 366 -13.18 -7.84 5.19
CA LYS A 366 -13.20 -8.40 3.83
C LYS A 366 -13.22 -9.91 3.90
N ILE A 367 -14.09 -10.52 3.11
CA ILE A 367 -14.22 -11.97 2.98
C ILE A 367 -13.89 -12.30 1.53
N LYS A 368 -12.93 -13.21 1.35
CA LYS A 368 -12.49 -13.71 0.06
C LYS A 368 -12.52 -15.24 0.07
N PRO A 369 -12.71 -15.89 -1.09
CA PRO A 369 -12.46 -17.32 -1.17
C PRO A 369 -10.99 -17.58 -0.83
N VAL A 370 -10.75 -18.56 0.03
CA VAL A 370 -9.41 -19.06 0.33
C VAL A 370 -9.28 -20.41 -0.38
N HIS A 371 -8.36 -20.49 -1.34
CA HIS A 371 -8.04 -21.74 -1.99
C HIS A 371 -6.74 -22.27 -1.40
N THR A 372 -6.73 -23.53 -0.96
CA THR A 372 -5.52 -24.19 -0.49
C THR A 372 -5.07 -25.22 -1.51
N PHE A 373 -3.76 -25.24 -1.76
CA PHE A 373 -3.12 -26.23 -2.63
C PHE A 373 -1.88 -26.79 -1.93
N ASP A 374 -1.68 -28.08 -2.06
CA ASP A 374 -0.48 -28.77 -1.66
C ASP A 374 0.52 -28.76 -2.83
N LEU A 375 1.62 -28.03 -2.67
CA LEU A 375 2.61 -27.78 -3.72
C LEU A 375 3.99 -28.30 -3.30
N VAL A 376 4.83 -28.60 -4.28
CA VAL A 376 6.19 -29.11 -4.06
C VAL A 376 7.18 -27.96 -3.92
N VAL A 377 8.09 -28.03 -2.95
CA VAL A 377 9.17 -27.06 -2.78
C VAL A 377 10.33 -27.41 -3.70
N LEU A 378 10.70 -26.49 -4.59
CA LEU A 378 11.72 -26.70 -5.63
C LEU A 378 13.06 -26.05 -5.31
N ALA A 379 13.03 -24.94 -4.57
CA ALA A 379 14.21 -24.15 -4.20
C ALA A 379 13.85 -23.15 -3.10
N ALA A 380 14.85 -22.55 -2.48
CA ALA A 380 14.66 -21.44 -1.54
C ALA A 380 15.78 -20.40 -1.66
N GLU A 381 15.41 -19.12 -1.56
CA GLU A 381 16.37 -18.02 -1.59
C GLU A 381 16.70 -17.50 -0.19
N TRP A 382 17.95 -17.05 -0.02
CA TRP A 382 18.40 -16.36 1.18
C TRP A 382 17.65 -15.04 1.36
N GLY A 383 17.14 -14.81 2.57
CA GLY A 383 16.41 -13.61 2.94
C GLY A 383 17.27 -12.36 2.98
N SER A 384 16.62 -11.21 2.84
CA SER A 384 17.22 -9.88 3.00
C SER A 384 16.70 -9.18 4.27
N GLY A 385 17.36 -8.08 4.66
CA GLY A 385 16.93 -7.27 5.82
C GLY A 385 16.90 -8.11 7.10
N ARG A 386 15.74 -8.14 7.80
CA ARG A 386 15.56 -8.89 9.05
C ARG A 386 15.76 -10.40 8.91
N ARG A 387 15.60 -10.94 7.70
CA ARG A 387 15.71 -12.38 7.40
C ARG A 387 17.06 -12.74 6.78
N ARG A 388 18.04 -11.83 6.84
CA ARG A 388 19.40 -12.12 6.38
C ARG A 388 19.93 -13.33 7.14
N GLY A 389 20.43 -14.32 6.41
CA GLY A 389 20.93 -15.58 6.97
C GLY A 389 19.88 -16.68 7.13
N TRP A 390 18.62 -16.45 6.72
CA TRP A 390 17.57 -17.48 6.69
C TRP A 390 17.10 -17.76 5.26
N LEU A 391 16.83 -19.02 4.93
CA LEU A 391 16.14 -19.40 3.68
C LEU A 391 14.65 -19.07 3.84
N SER A 392 14.15 -18.13 3.04
CA SER A 392 12.85 -17.49 3.35
C SER A 392 11.92 -17.24 2.16
N ASN A 393 12.38 -17.38 0.93
CA ASN A 393 11.54 -17.24 -0.27
C ASN A 393 11.57 -18.56 -1.06
N ILE A 394 10.54 -19.39 -0.88
CA ILE A 394 10.48 -20.73 -1.46
C ILE A 394 9.87 -20.70 -2.87
N HIS A 395 10.40 -21.55 -3.74
CA HIS A 395 9.90 -21.78 -5.10
C HIS A 395 8.91 -22.94 -5.07
N LEU A 396 7.72 -22.73 -5.61
CA LEU A 396 6.60 -23.66 -5.53
C LEU A 396 6.32 -24.28 -6.89
N GLY A 397 6.20 -25.61 -6.93
CA GLY A 397 5.87 -26.41 -8.10
C GLY A 397 4.55 -27.16 -7.94
N ALA A 398 3.72 -27.15 -8.97
CA ALA A 398 2.56 -28.02 -9.08
C ALA A 398 2.96 -29.35 -9.74
N ARG A 399 2.27 -30.44 -9.39
CA ARG A 399 2.54 -31.75 -10.01
C ARG A 399 2.25 -31.70 -11.52
N ASP A 400 3.15 -32.25 -12.32
CA ASP A 400 2.91 -32.47 -13.74
C ASP A 400 2.03 -33.72 -13.91
N PRO A 401 0.82 -33.62 -14.50
CA PRO A 401 -0.02 -34.77 -14.79
C PRO A 401 0.65 -35.83 -15.66
N ALA A 402 1.64 -35.45 -16.49
CA ALA A 402 2.39 -36.37 -17.34
C ALA A 402 3.50 -37.13 -16.59
N GLY A 403 3.67 -36.91 -15.28
CA GLY A 403 4.72 -37.54 -14.47
C GLY A 403 6.11 -36.91 -14.63
N GLY A 404 6.20 -35.76 -15.28
CA GLY A 404 7.43 -34.96 -15.37
C GLY A 404 7.79 -34.27 -14.06
N SER A 405 8.88 -33.49 -14.08
CA SER A 405 9.27 -32.66 -12.93
C SER A 405 8.16 -31.66 -12.57
N PRO A 406 7.95 -31.34 -11.28
CA PRO A 406 6.92 -30.38 -10.89
C PRO A 406 7.09 -29.03 -11.59
N ILE A 407 5.99 -28.48 -12.08
CA ILE A 407 5.93 -27.27 -12.88
C ILE A 407 5.92 -26.07 -11.95
N MET A 408 6.95 -25.24 -12.00
CA MET A 408 7.04 -24.04 -11.17
C MET A 408 5.89 -23.08 -11.45
N VAL A 409 5.20 -22.62 -10.40
CA VAL A 409 4.01 -21.75 -10.47
C VAL A 409 4.14 -20.48 -9.63
N GLY A 410 5.22 -20.31 -8.88
CA GLY A 410 5.42 -19.11 -8.09
C GLY A 410 6.51 -19.20 -7.05
N LYS A 411 6.61 -18.12 -6.27
CA LYS A 411 7.45 -18.04 -5.08
C LYS A 411 6.66 -17.42 -3.94
N THR A 412 6.94 -17.79 -2.69
CA THR A 412 6.39 -17.10 -1.53
C THR A 412 7.36 -17.02 -0.37
N PHE A 413 7.23 -15.95 0.41
CA PHE A 413 7.93 -15.71 1.68
C PHE A 413 6.96 -15.42 2.83
N LYS A 414 5.64 -15.57 2.61
CA LYS A 414 4.58 -15.23 3.57
C LYS A 414 4.07 -16.49 4.28
N GLY A 415 3.60 -16.32 5.51
CA GLY A 415 2.99 -17.40 6.30
C GLY A 415 3.96 -18.20 7.17
N MET A 416 5.22 -17.78 7.22
CA MET A 416 6.26 -18.50 7.96
C MET A 416 6.58 -17.77 9.27
N THR A 417 6.53 -18.50 10.38
CA THR A 417 7.05 -18.07 11.69
C THR A 417 8.58 -18.09 11.68
N ASP A 418 9.20 -17.42 12.67
CA ASP A 418 10.66 -17.45 12.81
C ASP A 418 11.16 -18.88 13.14
N GLU A 419 10.36 -19.68 13.84
CA GLU A 419 10.60 -21.12 14.06
C GLU A 419 10.64 -21.90 12.74
N LEU A 420 9.64 -21.67 11.86
CA LEU A 420 9.58 -22.33 10.56
C LEU A 420 10.73 -21.90 9.65
N LEU A 421 11.14 -20.63 9.69
CA LEU A 421 12.30 -20.13 8.95
C LEU A 421 13.60 -20.76 9.45
N THR A 422 13.74 -20.92 10.75
CA THR A 422 14.90 -21.59 11.37
C THR A 422 14.98 -23.05 10.94
N TRP A 423 13.85 -23.78 11.01
CA TRP A 423 13.77 -25.17 10.56
C TRP A 423 14.06 -25.30 9.06
N GLN A 424 13.46 -24.48 8.19
CA GLN A 424 13.74 -24.53 6.75
C GLN A 424 15.23 -24.30 6.44
N THR A 425 15.85 -23.37 7.17
CA THR A 425 17.27 -23.04 6.97
C THR A 425 18.20 -24.20 7.35
N SER A 426 17.81 -25.04 8.31
CA SER A 426 18.56 -26.24 8.67
C SER A 426 18.17 -27.48 7.86
N GLU A 427 16.93 -27.57 7.40
CA GLU A 427 16.41 -28.73 6.68
C GLU A 427 16.78 -28.74 5.20
N PHE A 428 16.58 -27.63 4.50
CA PHE A 428 16.78 -27.55 3.04
C PHE A 428 18.16 -28.01 2.54
N PRO A 429 19.30 -27.75 3.23
CA PRO A 429 20.59 -28.31 2.83
C PRO A 429 20.61 -29.84 2.70
N LYS A 430 19.75 -30.58 3.42
CA LYS A 430 19.64 -32.05 3.31
C LYS A 430 18.97 -32.50 2.02
N HIS A 431 18.15 -31.63 1.43
CA HIS A 431 17.44 -31.84 0.17
C HIS A 431 18.14 -31.19 -1.03
N GLU A 432 19.32 -30.59 -0.84
CA GLU A 432 19.99 -29.82 -1.87
C GLU A 432 20.42 -30.68 -3.07
N THR A 433 20.21 -30.13 -4.27
CA THR A 433 20.81 -30.61 -5.52
C THR A 433 21.98 -29.73 -5.95
N SER A 434 21.82 -28.41 -5.82
CA SER A 434 22.83 -27.41 -6.16
C SER A 434 22.51 -26.07 -5.47
N ARG A 435 23.46 -25.14 -5.50
CA ARG A 435 23.25 -23.77 -5.04
C ARG A 435 24.01 -22.74 -5.88
N ASP A 436 23.46 -21.53 -5.92
CA ASP A 436 24.16 -20.33 -6.36
C ASP A 436 24.34 -19.35 -5.18
N ALA A 437 24.78 -18.11 -5.47
CA ALA A 437 25.01 -17.09 -4.44
C ALA A 437 23.74 -16.69 -3.64
N HIS A 438 22.55 -16.94 -4.19
CA HIS A 438 21.28 -16.47 -3.67
C HIS A 438 20.27 -17.59 -3.41
N THR A 439 20.40 -18.74 -4.06
CA THR A 439 19.39 -19.80 -4.12
C THR A 439 19.97 -21.16 -3.78
N VAL A 440 19.26 -21.93 -2.96
CA VAL A 440 19.48 -23.36 -2.74
C VAL A 440 18.39 -24.12 -3.50
N TYR A 441 18.78 -24.92 -4.49
CA TYR A 441 17.88 -25.75 -5.30
C TYR A 441 17.72 -27.12 -4.63
N LEU A 442 16.49 -27.62 -4.60
CA LEU A 442 16.11 -28.80 -3.82
C LEU A 442 15.66 -29.95 -4.72
N ARG A 443 15.83 -31.18 -4.25
CA ARG A 443 15.12 -32.33 -4.77
C ARG A 443 13.62 -32.13 -4.48
N PRO A 444 12.73 -32.44 -5.42
CA PRO A 444 11.29 -32.18 -5.30
C PRO A 444 10.61 -33.18 -4.36
N GLU A 445 11.00 -33.20 -3.08
CA GLU A 445 10.59 -34.19 -2.08
C GLU A 445 9.63 -33.60 -1.02
N LEU A 446 9.70 -32.30 -0.79
CA LEU A 446 8.94 -31.62 0.27
C LEU A 446 7.64 -31.04 -0.27
N VAL A 447 6.52 -31.37 0.37
CA VAL A 447 5.19 -30.80 0.07
C VAL A 447 4.80 -29.78 1.14
N VAL A 448 4.22 -28.67 0.69
CA VAL A 448 3.76 -27.57 1.54
C VAL A 448 2.33 -27.17 1.15
N GLU A 449 1.48 -27.01 2.14
CA GLU A 449 0.13 -26.49 1.98
C GLU A 449 0.18 -24.96 1.89
N VAL A 450 -0.37 -24.41 0.81
CA VAL A 450 -0.30 -22.99 0.47
C VAL A 450 -1.71 -22.45 0.24
N ALA A 451 -2.08 -21.42 0.99
CA ALA A 451 -3.26 -20.61 0.72
C ALA A 451 -2.98 -19.58 -0.38
N ILE A 452 -3.90 -19.43 -1.33
CA ILE A 452 -3.86 -18.44 -2.40
C ILE A 452 -5.22 -17.73 -2.52
N ASP A 453 -5.18 -16.45 -2.92
CA ASP A 453 -6.40 -15.70 -3.29
C ASP A 453 -6.90 -16.10 -4.70
N GLY A 454 -6.06 -16.77 -5.49
CA GLY A 454 -6.35 -17.20 -6.86
C GLY A 454 -5.08 -17.32 -7.71
N VAL A 455 -5.24 -17.45 -9.03
CA VAL A 455 -4.13 -17.50 -9.99
C VAL A 455 -4.28 -16.43 -11.07
N GLN A 456 -3.17 -16.05 -11.71
CA GLN A 456 -3.16 -15.15 -12.86
C GLN A 456 -2.34 -15.74 -14.00
N ARG A 457 -2.57 -15.29 -15.24
CA ARG A 457 -1.72 -15.66 -16.38
C ARG A 457 -0.31 -15.12 -16.19
N SER A 458 0.69 -15.90 -16.59
CA SER A 458 2.09 -15.48 -16.51
C SER A 458 2.92 -16.12 -17.61
N SER A 459 3.64 -15.28 -18.37
CA SER A 459 4.71 -15.74 -19.27
C SER A 459 6.02 -16.04 -18.54
N ARG A 460 6.12 -15.69 -17.25
CA ARG A 460 7.33 -15.87 -16.44
C ARG A 460 7.51 -17.31 -15.97
N TYR A 461 6.42 -18.03 -15.74
CA TYR A 461 6.45 -19.38 -15.18
C TYR A 461 6.06 -20.42 -16.24
N PRO A 462 6.72 -21.58 -16.28
CA PRO A 462 6.46 -22.60 -17.30
C PRO A 462 5.01 -23.09 -17.34
N GLY A 463 4.31 -23.07 -16.19
CA GLY A 463 2.90 -23.47 -16.10
C GLY A 463 1.90 -22.45 -16.69
N GLY A 464 2.35 -21.32 -17.25
CA GLY A 464 1.48 -20.28 -17.80
C GLY A 464 0.67 -19.52 -16.75
N VAL A 465 0.87 -19.82 -15.47
CA VAL A 465 0.15 -19.24 -14.32
C VAL A 465 1.12 -18.80 -13.23
N ALA A 466 0.69 -17.81 -12.45
CA ALA A 466 1.35 -17.36 -11.23
C ALA A 466 0.34 -17.34 -10.06
N LEU A 467 0.76 -17.80 -8.88
CA LEU A 467 -0.05 -17.72 -7.67
C LEU A 467 -0.24 -16.26 -7.20
N ARG A 468 -1.47 -15.86 -6.86
CA ARG A 468 -1.78 -14.56 -6.23
C ARG A 468 -1.80 -14.71 -4.71
N PHE A 469 -1.06 -13.84 -4.02
CA PHE A 469 -1.03 -13.73 -2.55
C PHE A 469 -0.69 -15.03 -1.79
N ALA A 470 0.07 -15.93 -2.41
CA ALA A 470 0.47 -17.21 -1.82
C ALA A 470 1.05 -17.07 -0.40
N ARG A 471 0.58 -17.91 0.51
CA ARG A 471 0.99 -17.96 1.92
C ARG A 471 1.13 -19.42 2.35
N VAL A 472 2.27 -19.77 2.94
CA VAL A 472 2.44 -21.08 3.58
C VAL A 472 1.49 -21.21 4.76
N ILE A 473 0.74 -22.31 4.81
CA ILE A 473 -0.03 -22.71 5.99
C ILE A 473 0.85 -23.63 6.84
N ARG A 474 1.31 -24.74 6.26
CA ARG A 474 2.13 -25.76 6.94
C ARG A 474 2.83 -26.67 5.94
N TYR A 475 3.89 -27.34 6.38
CA TYR A 475 4.46 -28.46 5.65
C TYR A 475 3.58 -29.71 5.79
N ARG A 476 3.62 -30.56 4.78
CA ARG A 476 2.81 -31.78 4.67
C ARG A 476 3.70 -33.02 4.62
N PRO A 477 4.33 -33.40 5.75
CA PRO A 477 5.13 -34.63 5.82
C PRO A 477 4.28 -35.89 5.60
N ASP A 478 2.95 -35.76 5.68
CA ASP A 478 1.97 -36.78 5.37
C ASP A 478 1.71 -36.96 3.86
N LYS A 479 2.28 -36.11 2.99
CA LYS A 479 2.10 -36.17 1.53
C LYS A 479 3.40 -36.36 0.78
N THR A 480 3.36 -37.21 -0.25
CA THR A 480 4.43 -37.32 -1.24
C THR A 480 4.24 -36.30 -2.38
N PRO A 481 5.30 -35.99 -3.16
CA PRO A 481 5.19 -35.11 -4.33
C PRO A 481 4.14 -35.58 -5.35
N GLU A 482 3.95 -36.89 -5.48
CA GLU A 482 2.94 -37.50 -6.35
C GLU A 482 1.51 -37.26 -5.84
N GLN A 483 1.32 -36.82 -4.59
CA GLN A 483 0.03 -36.45 -3.99
C GLN A 483 -0.20 -34.93 -3.95
N ALA A 484 0.75 -34.13 -4.45
CA ALA A 484 0.61 -32.68 -4.59
C ALA A 484 -0.43 -32.33 -5.67
N ASP A 485 -1.03 -31.15 -5.60
CA ASP A 485 -2.00 -30.70 -6.59
C ASP A 485 -1.35 -30.45 -7.95
N THR A 486 -2.11 -30.70 -9.01
CA THR A 486 -1.64 -30.58 -10.39
C THR A 486 -1.69 -29.16 -10.91
N ILE A 487 -0.96 -28.90 -11.99
CA ILE A 487 -1.11 -27.64 -12.73
C ILE A 487 -2.54 -27.43 -13.25
N ALA A 488 -3.28 -28.50 -13.54
CA ALA A 488 -4.68 -28.43 -13.97
C ALA A 488 -5.59 -27.93 -12.84
N ASP A 489 -5.34 -28.36 -11.60
CA ASP A 489 -6.07 -27.91 -10.41
C ASP A 489 -5.96 -26.40 -10.21
N LEU A 490 -4.76 -25.86 -10.36
CA LEU A 490 -4.52 -24.42 -10.32
C LEU A 490 -5.16 -23.69 -11.51
N THR A 491 -5.08 -24.25 -12.71
CA THR A 491 -5.60 -23.63 -13.94
C THR A 491 -7.12 -23.47 -13.91
N ARG A 492 -7.84 -24.32 -13.17
CA ARG A 492 -9.29 -24.18 -12.94
C ARG A 492 -9.69 -22.90 -12.22
N LEU A 493 -8.76 -22.26 -11.49
CA LEU A 493 -8.99 -20.97 -10.83
C LEU A 493 -8.72 -19.77 -11.74
N ARG A 494 -8.43 -19.98 -13.03
CA ARG A 494 -8.28 -18.86 -13.97
C ARG A 494 -9.65 -18.20 -14.20
N PRO A 495 -9.73 -16.86 -14.19
CA PRO A 495 -10.91 -16.17 -14.69
C PRO A 495 -11.21 -16.64 -16.13
N PRO A 496 -12.49 -16.87 -16.49
CA PRO A 496 -12.86 -17.23 -17.85
C PRO A 496 -12.38 -16.15 -18.84
N LEU A 497 -12.08 -16.58 -20.07
CA LEU A 497 -11.89 -15.65 -21.18
C LEU A 497 -13.20 -14.90 -21.37
N VAL A 498 -13.17 -13.57 -21.24
CA VAL A 498 -14.17 -12.73 -21.88
C VAL A 498 -13.62 -12.52 -23.28
N ASP A 499 -14.21 -13.21 -24.26
CA ASP A 499 -13.90 -13.01 -25.69
C ASP A 499 -14.27 -11.58 -26.13
#